data_AF-A0A924Q417-F1
#
_entry.id   AF-A0A924Q417-F1
#
_cell.length_a   1.000
_cell.length_b   1.000
_cell.length_c   1.000
_cell.angle_alpha   90.00
_cell.angle_beta   90.00
_cell.angle_gamma   90.00
#
_symmetry.space_group_name_H-M   'P 1'
#
loop_
_entity.id
_entity.type
_entity.pdbx_description
1 polymer ?
#
loop_
_entity_poly.entity_id
_entity_poly.type
_entity_poly.pdbx_seq_one_letter_code
_entity_poly.pdbx_strand_id
1 'polypeptide(L)'
;GTGTPEVGGLTTRETLCLLRGLDGLNLVGWDLVEVSPPYDPSGNTALLGATLTYEILCLLARKFASSRGNFRRRGLDGLPACRGCACR
;
A
#
# COMPACT_ATOMS: atom_id res chain seq x y z
N GLY A 1 -10.09 7.25 14.45
CA GLY A 1 -9.17 7.44 15.57
C GLY A 1 -8.51 6.13 15.93
N THR A 2 -7.67 6.20 16.95
CA THR A 2 -6.94 5.09 17.56
C THR A 2 -7.23 5.09 19.07
N GLY A 3 -7.03 3.97 19.75
CA GLY A 3 -7.23 3.85 21.20
C GLY A 3 -6.21 4.64 22.04
N THR A 4 -5.02 4.91 21.49
CA THR A 4 -3.92 5.60 22.20
C THR A 4 -3.37 6.75 21.35
N PRO A 5 -4.05 7.92 21.31
CA PRO A 5 -3.57 9.05 20.54
C PRO A 5 -2.37 9.72 21.24
N GLU A 6 -1.27 9.89 20.48
CA GLU A 6 -0.06 10.58 20.94
C GLU A 6 0.15 11.88 20.16
N VAL A 7 0.62 12.94 20.83
CA VAL A 7 0.87 14.26 20.22
C VAL A 7 2.18 14.28 19.43
N GLY A 8 2.25 15.10 18.37
CA GLY A 8 3.47 15.27 17.56
C GLY A 8 3.76 14.13 16.58
N GLY A 9 2.73 13.35 16.21
CA GLY A 9 2.86 12.28 15.20
C GLY A 9 3.09 12.79 13.78
N LEU A 10 3.32 11.83 12.86
CA LEU A 10 3.53 12.11 11.44
C LEU A 10 2.28 12.67 10.77
N THR A 11 2.49 13.59 9.83
CA THR A 11 1.42 14.01 8.93
C THR A 11 1.11 12.92 7.90
N THR A 12 -0.11 12.92 7.37
CA THR A 12 -0.52 12.01 6.28
C THR A 12 0.43 12.08 5.08
N ARG A 13 0.89 13.29 4.73
CA ARG A 13 1.78 13.52 3.59
C ARG A 13 3.15 12.87 3.81
N GLU A 14 3.73 13.02 5.00
CA GLU A 14 5.01 12.40 5.35
C GLU A 14 4.90 10.87 5.33
N THR A 15 3.83 10.33 5.89
CA THR A 15 3.56 8.89 5.91
C THR A 15 3.49 8.31 4.48
N LEU A 16 2.78 8.98 3.58
CA LEU A 16 2.70 8.56 2.17
C LEU A 16 4.05 8.68 1.45
N CYS A 17 4.85 9.71 1.76
CA CYS A 17 6.18 9.87 1.19
C CYS A 17 7.11 8.73 1.63
N LEU A 18 7.08 8.39 2.93
CA LEU A 18 7.85 7.27 3.49
C LEU A 18 7.45 5.94 2.85
N LEU A 19 6.14 5.65 2.74
CA LEU A 19 5.66 4.42 2.09
C LEU A 19 6.14 4.32 0.64
N ARG A 20 6.05 5.39 -0.14
CA ARG A 20 6.53 5.40 -1.53
C ARG A 20 8.05 5.25 -1.64
N GLY A 21 8.79 5.67 -0.62
CA GLY A 21 10.23 5.43 -0.50
C GLY A 21 10.61 3.97 -0.27
N LEU A 22 9.66 3.10 0.09
CA LEU A 22 9.89 1.66 0.25
C LEU A 22 9.93 0.90 -1.10
N ASP A 23 9.77 1.59 -2.23
CA ASP A 23 9.85 0.98 -3.55
C ASP A 23 11.24 0.37 -3.80
N GLY A 24 11.26 -0.86 -4.33
CA GLY A 24 12.48 -1.65 -4.53
C GLY A 24 12.90 -2.52 -3.34
N LEU A 25 12.28 -2.39 -2.16
CA LEU A 25 12.52 -3.31 -1.05
C LEU A 25 11.81 -4.66 -1.26
N ASN A 26 12.36 -5.74 -0.69
CA ASN A 26 11.73 -7.06 -0.70
C ASN A 26 10.64 -7.17 0.37
N LEU A 27 9.52 -6.47 0.17
CA LEU A 27 8.34 -6.55 1.04
C LEU A 27 7.68 -7.93 0.90
N VAL A 28 7.47 -8.65 2.01
CA VAL A 28 6.83 -9.98 2.05
C VAL A 28 5.36 -9.87 2.46
N GLY A 29 5.02 -8.87 3.27
CA GLY A 29 3.68 -8.60 3.75
C GLY A 29 3.63 -7.25 4.45
N TRP A 30 2.42 -6.85 4.85
CA TRP A 30 2.14 -5.64 5.62
C TRP A 30 0.89 -5.86 6.45
N ASP A 31 0.71 -5.02 7.46
CA ASP A 31 -0.48 -5.00 8.31
C ASP A 31 -0.81 -3.54 8.68
N LEU A 32 -2.09 -3.25 8.88
CA LEU A 32 -2.56 -1.94 9.33
C LEU A 32 -3.48 -2.15 10.52
N VAL A 33 -2.96 -1.72 11.67
CA VAL A 33 -3.58 -1.89 12.98
C VAL A 33 -4.00 -0.54 13.55
N GLU A 34 -4.67 -0.58 14.70
CA GLU A 34 -5.04 0.60 15.50
C GLU A 34 -6.04 1.57 14.84
N VAL A 35 -6.75 1.13 13.81
CA VAL A 35 -7.95 1.81 13.32
C VAL A 35 -9.12 1.46 14.23
N SER A 36 -9.61 2.43 14.99
CA SER A 36 -10.76 2.27 15.88
C SER A 36 -11.94 3.12 15.41
N PRO A 37 -12.99 2.50 14.81
CA PRO A 37 -14.18 3.18 14.34
C PRO A 37 -14.93 3.98 15.41
N PRO A 38 -15.07 3.51 16.67
CA PRO A 38 -15.71 4.29 17.74
C PRO A 38 -15.02 5.63 18.01
N TYR A 39 -13.70 5.70 17.84
CA TYR A 39 -12.91 6.92 17.99
C TYR A 39 -12.70 7.65 16.66
N ASP A 40 -13.45 7.31 15.61
CA ASP A 40 -13.38 7.93 14.28
C ASP A 40 -14.72 8.51 13.81
N PRO A 41 -15.27 9.55 14.47
CA PRO A 41 -16.60 10.06 14.16
C PRO A 41 -16.76 10.55 12.71
N SER A 42 -15.67 10.97 12.06
CA SER A 42 -15.66 11.40 10.65
C SER A 42 -15.13 10.34 9.68
N GLY A 43 -14.68 9.18 10.16
CA GLY A 43 -14.09 8.13 9.31
C GLY A 43 -12.72 8.50 8.70
N ASN A 44 -12.05 9.52 9.21
CA ASN A 44 -10.81 10.04 8.65
C ASN A 44 -9.67 9.03 8.79
N THR A 45 -9.57 8.36 9.94
CA THR A 45 -8.55 7.34 10.17
C THR A 45 -8.81 6.10 9.33
N ALA A 46 -10.07 5.70 9.15
CA ALA A 46 -10.44 4.60 8.27
C ALA A 46 -10.08 4.90 6.80
N LEU A 47 -10.40 6.11 6.30
CA LEU A 47 -10.05 6.53 4.94
C LEU A 47 -8.52 6.62 4.75
N LEU A 48 -7.80 7.15 5.74
CA LEU A 48 -6.34 7.16 5.74
C LEU A 48 -5.80 5.74 5.66
N GLY A 49 -6.30 4.83 6.50
CA GLY A 49 -5.93 3.42 6.51
C GLY A 49 -6.14 2.74 5.16
N ALA A 50 -7.29 2.95 4.52
CA ALA A 50 -7.58 2.43 3.18
C ALA A 50 -6.59 2.99 2.14
N THR A 51 -6.21 4.26 2.25
CA THR A 51 -5.23 4.90 1.36
C THR A 51 -3.83 4.30 1.53
N LEU A 52 -3.38 4.10 2.78
CA LEU A 52 -2.08 3.47 3.07
C LEU A 52 -2.03 2.02 2.56
N THR A 53 -3.11 1.27 2.79
CA THR A 53 -3.31 -0.09 2.28
C THR A 53 -3.15 -0.15 0.76
N TYR A 54 -3.78 0.78 0.05
CA TYR A 54 -3.71 0.86 -1.40
C TYR A 54 -2.28 1.13 -1.90
N GLU A 55 -1.55 2.05 -1.28
CA GLU A 55 -0.15 2.33 -1.63
C GLU A 55 0.75 1.09 -1.42
N ILE A 56 0.54 0.34 -0.34
CA ILE A 56 1.33 -0.89 -0.10
C ILE A 56 0.97 -1.98 -1.09
N LEU A 57 -0.32 -2.15 -1.42
CA LEU A 57 -0.77 -3.08 -2.45
C LEU A 57 -0.09 -2.77 -3.80
N CYS A 58 0.01 -1.48 -4.15
CA CYS A 58 0.73 -1.01 -5.32
C CYS A 58 2.21 -1.41 -5.32
N LEU A 59 2.91 -1.27 -4.19
CA LEU A 59 4.32 -1.68 -4.07
C LEU A 59 4.48 -3.20 -4.23
N LEU A 60 3.60 -3.98 -3.61
CA LEU A 60 3.59 -5.44 -3.77
C LEU A 60 3.32 -5.85 -5.22
N ALA A 61 2.36 -5.20 -5.88
CA ALA A 61 2.05 -5.47 -7.28
C ALA A 61 3.26 -5.23 -8.20
N ARG A 62 4.02 -4.14 -7.99
CA ARG A 62 5.26 -3.86 -8.72
C ARG A 62 6.31 -4.95 -8.48
N LYS A 63 6.49 -5.41 -7.24
CA LYS A 63 7.37 -6.54 -6.93
C LYS A 63 6.93 -7.82 -7.64
N PHE A 64 5.64 -8.15 -7.61
CA PHE A 64 5.10 -9.33 -8.31
C PHE A 64 5.24 -9.21 -9.83
N ALA A 65 5.18 -8.00 -10.40
CA ALA A 65 5.44 -7.78 -11.82
C ALA A 65 6.94 -7.95 -12.15
N SER A 66 7.83 -7.39 -11.33
CA SER A 66 9.28 -7.49 -11.49
C SER A 66 9.79 -8.94 -11.36
N SER A 67 9.38 -9.65 -10.32
CA SER A 67 9.74 -11.06 -10.09
C SER A 67 9.18 -12.03 -11.15
N ARG A 68 8.03 -11.71 -11.75
CA ARG A 68 7.44 -12.49 -12.85
C ARG A 68 8.18 -12.35 -14.18
N GLY A 69 9.16 -11.44 -14.28
CA GLY A 69 10.08 -11.38 -15.42
C GLY A 69 10.85 -12.68 -15.70
N ASN A 70 10.84 -13.65 -14.77
CA ASN A 70 11.51 -14.93 -14.93
C ASN A 70 10.59 -16.18 -14.90
N PHE A 71 9.26 -16.04 -14.72
CA PHE A 71 8.42 -17.23 -14.48
C PHE A 71 7.67 -17.79 -15.70
N ARG A 72 7.11 -17.04 -16.66
CA ARG A 72 6.31 -17.71 -17.72
C ARG A 72 6.15 -16.94 -19.04
N ARG A 73 6.90 -17.39 -20.06
CA ARG A 73 6.42 -17.59 -21.44
C ARG A 73 5.51 -18.83 -21.54
N ARG A 74 4.61 -19.08 -20.59
CA ARG A 74 3.58 -20.13 -20.77
C ARG A 74 2.24 -19.63 -20.24
N GLY A 75 1.39 -19.20 -21.16
CA GLY A 75 -0.05 -19.44 -21.04
C GLY A 75 -0.91 -18.35 -20.42
N LEU A 76 -0.57 -17.07 -20.56
CA LEU A 76 -1.51 -15.97 -20.36
C LEU A 76 -1.37 -14.97 -21.51
N ASP A 77 -1.49 -15.48 -22.73
CA ASP A 77 -1.50 -14.69 -23.95
C ASP A 77 -2.92 -14.10 -24.09
N GLY A 78 -3.24 -13.09 -23.28
CA GLY A 78 -4.57 -12.48 -23.30
C GLY A 78 -4.84 -11.41 -22.24
N LEU A 79 -4.07 -11.35 -21.15
CA LEU A 79 -4.08 -10.16 -20.31
C LEU A 79 -2.94 -9.25 -20.77
N PRO A 80 -3.22 -7.98 -21.12
CA PRO A 80 -2.15 -7.03 -21.41
C PRO A 80 -1.24 -7.05 -20.20
N ALA A 81 0.01 -7.46 -20.41
CA ALA A 81 1.04 -7.37 -19.40
C ALA A 81 0.88 -6.01 -18.74
N CYS A 82 0.74 -5.98 -17.41
CA CYS A 82 0.66 -4.79 -16.58
C CYS A 82 1.95 -3.94 -16.66
N ARG A 83 2.49 -3.71 -17.85
CA ARG A 83 3.49 -2.69 -18.19
C ARG A 83 2.92 -1.28 -17.95
N GLY A 84 1.62 -1.17 -17.68
CA GLY A 84 0.91 0.05 -17.31
C GLY A 84 -0.11 -0.14 -16.19
N CYS A 85 0.08 -1.07 -15.22
CA CYS A 85 -0.56 -0.85 -13.90
C CYS A 85 0.17 0.31 -13.24
N ALA A 86 -0.11 1.48 -13.77
CA ALA A 86 0.30 2.74 -13.23
C ALA A 86 -0.42 2.84 -11.88
N CYS A 87 0.27 2.51 -10.80
CA CYS A 87 -0.02 3.11 -9.51
C CYS A 87 0.49 4.57 -9.50
N ARG A 88 0.14 5.28 -10.58
CA ARG A 88 0.18 6.71 -10.75
C ARG A 88 -0.81 7.09 -11.84
#